data_AF-D3AT72-F1
#
_entry.id   AF-D3AT72-F1
#
_cell.length_a   1.000
_cell.length_b   1.000
_cell.length_c   1.000
_cell.angle_alpha   90.00
_cell.angle_beta   90.00
_cell.angle_gamma   90.00
#
_symmetry.space_group_name_H-M   'P 1'
#
loop_
_entity.id
_entity.type
_entity.pdbx_description
1 polymer ?
#
loop_
_entity_poly.entity_id
_entity_poly.type
_entity_poly.pdbx_seq_one_letter_code
_entity_poly.pdbx_strand_id
1 'polypeptide(L)'
;MIGLILRGKQIYDKFSRDEMTVYAAQASFFTIIAAFPFIMLLMAMIQLIPTITKSNLLMVITNIVPANLKSLVFGIVENIYTNSPATVLSVTAIAAIWSASRGMLSIERGLNRVFGKRKKRNYVVTR
;
A
#
# COMPACT_ATOMS: atom_id res chain seq x y z
N MET A 1 -12.34 -36.36 -15.34
CA MET A 1 -12.19 -35.93 -13.93
C MET A 1 -10.75 -36.07 -13.42
N ILE A 2 -10.09 -37.21 -13.61
CA ILE A 2 -8.71 -37.48 -13.12
C ILE A 2 -7.67 -36.46 -13.63
N GLY A 3 -7.72 -36.07 -14.91
CA GLY A 3 -6.77 -35.10 -15.47
C GLY A 3 -6.84 -33.70 -14.84
N LEU A 4 -8.01 -33.31 -14.33
CA LEU A 4 -8.21 -32.00 -13.68
C LEU A 4 -7.58 -32.00 -12.27
N ILE A 5 -7.71 -33.12 -11.55
CA ILE A 5 -7.08 -33.33 -10.24
C ILE A 5 -5.54 -33.31 -10.37
N LEU A 6 -4.99 -33.96 -11.40
CA LEU A 6 -3.55 -33.98 -11.65
C LEU A 6 -3.00 -32.58 -11.95
N ARG A 7 -3.71 -31.78 -12.77
CA ARG A 7 -3.33 -30.39 -13.03
C ARG A 7 -3.41 -29.52 -11.77
N GLY A 8 -4.44 -29.70 -10.95
CA GLY A 8 -4.55 -29.02 -9.66
C GLY A 8 -3.37 -29.31 -8.75
N LYS A 9 -2.98 -30.59 -8.63
CA LYS A 9 -1.80 -31.00 -7.85
C LYS A 9 -0.51 -30.38 -8.39
N GLN A 10 -0.30 -30.37 -9.71
CA GLN A 10 0.86 -29.75 -10.34
C GLN A 10 0.96 -28.24 -10.03
N ILE A 11 -0.18 -27.53 -10.04
CA ILE A 11 -0.25 -26.11 -9.68
C ILE A 11 0.09 -25.91 -8.19
N TYR A 12 -0.48 -26.73 -7.32
CA TYR A 12 -0.20 -26.67 -5.88
C TYR A 12 1.29 -26.94 -5.57
N ASP A 13 1.86 -27.97 -6.18
CA ASP A 13 3.27 -28.30 -6.01
C ASP A 13 4.17 -27.15 -6.51
N LYS A 14 3.79 -26.50 -7.62
CA LYS A 14 4.51 -25.33 -8.12
C LYS A 14 4.37 -24.13 -7.18
N PHE A 15 3.16 -23.84 -6.70
CA PHE A 15 2.89 -22.77 -5.74
C PHE A 15 3.72 -22.93 -4.46
N SER A 16 3.83 -24.16 -3.95
CA SER A 16 4.65 -24.47 -2.78
C SER A 16 6.14 -24.37 -3.07
N ARG A 17 6.62 -24.89 -4.21
CA ARG A 17 8.05 -24.80 -4.61
C ARG A 17 8.51 -23.37 -4.87
N ASP A 18 7.62 -22.52 -5.36
CA ASP A 18 7.88 -21.11 -5.63
C ASP A 18 7.66 -20.22 -4.39
N GLU A 19 7.37 -20.80 -3.22
CA GLU A 19 7.21 -20.10 -1.94
C GLU A 19 6.23 -18.91 -2.04
N MET A 20 5.14 -19.09 -2.80
CA MET A 20 4.30 -17.97 -3.22
C MET A 20 3.62 -17.26 -2.04
N THR A 21 3.43 -17.97 -0.92
CA THR A 21 2.95 -17.39 0.34
C THR A 21 3.86 -16.29 0.88
N VAL A 22 5.18 -16.40 0.69
CA VAL A 22 6.15 -15.39 1.16
C VAL A 22 5.97 -14.08 0.39
N TYR A 23 5.85 -14.16 -0.94
CA TYR A 23 5.64 -12.98 -1.77
C TYR A 23 4.26 -12.36 -1.54
N ALA A 24 3.22 -13.19 -1.35
CA ALA A 24 1.90 -12.73 -0.99
C ALA A 24 1.89 -11.99 0.36
N ALA A 25 2.50 -12.57 1.40
CA ALA A 25 2.61 -11.93 2.71
C ALA A 25 3.38 -10.59 2.63
N GLN A 26 4.47 -10.56 1.88
CA GLN A 26 5.25 -9.34 1.67
C GLN A 26 4.44 -8.26 0.94
N ALA A 27 3.72 -8.63 -0.11
CA ALA A 27 2.85 -7.71 -0.85
C ALA A 27 1.75 -7.16 0.06
N SER A 28 1.00 -8.02 0.76
CA SER A 28 -0.07 -7.61 1.68
C SER A 28 0.43 -6.68 2.78
N PHE A 29 1.59 -6.99 3.38
CA PHE A 29 2.19 -6.15 4.42
C PHE A 29 2.49 -4.73 3.92
N PHE A 30 3.15 -4.60 2.76
CA PHE A 30 3.45 -3.27 2.20
C PHE A 30 2.21 -2.55 1.68
N THR A 31 1.20 -3.27 1.18
CA THR A 31 -0.09 -2.66 0.81
C THR A 31 -0.81 -2.05 2.02
N ILE A 32 -0.85 -2.77 3.15
CA ILE A 32 -1.45 -2.24 4.39
C ILE A 32 -0.68 -1.02 4.88
N ILE A 33 0.65 -1.08 4.88
CA ILE A 33 1.49 0.06 5.26
C ILE A 33 1.26 1.25 4.33
N ALA A 34 1.14 1.03 3.02
CA ALA A 34 0.89 2.08 2.03
C ALA A 34 -0.49 2.73 2.19
N ALA A 35 -1.47 2.04 2.77
CA ALA A 35 -2.81 2.58 2.95
C ALA A 35 -2.81 3.82 3.86
N PHE A 36 -2.00 3.84 4.92
CA PHE A 36 -1.91 4.99 5.83
C PHE A 36 -1.44 6.28 5.15
N PRO A 37 -0.23 6.35 4.56
CA PRO A 37 0.23 7.55 3.89
C PRO A 37 -0.63 7.90 2.67
N PHE A 38 -1.26 6.92 2.02
CA PHE A 38 -2.21 7.19 0.95
C PHE A 38 -3.48 7.90 1.45
N ILE A 39 -4.07 7.46 2.57
CA ILE A 39 -5.21 8.14 3.19
C ILE A 39 -4.82 9.55 3.64
N MET A 40 -3.62 9.73 4.20
CA MET A 40 -3.12 11.07 4.55
C MET A 40 -2.98 11.99 3.33
N LEU A 41 -2.43 11.47 2.23
CA LEU A 41 -2.32 12.19 0.97
C LEU A 41 -3.70 12.64 0.47
N LEU A 42 -4.69 11.74 0.49
CA LEU A 42 -6.07 12.08 0.11
C LEU A 42 -6.65 13.20 0.97
N MET A 43 -6.47 13.14 2.29
CA MET A 43 -6.94 14.20 3.20
C MET A 43 -6.26 15.53 2.94
N ALA A 44 -4.95 15.53 2.72
CA ALA A 44 -4.20 16.73 2.41
C ALA A 44 -4.58 17.31 1.02
N MET A 45 -4.96 16.46 0.07
CA MET A 45 -5.52 16.91 -1.22
C MET A 45 -6.89 17.57 -1.05
N ILE A 46 -7.75 17.07 -0.14
CA ILE A 46 -9.06 17.68 0.15
C ILE A 46 -8.90 19.11 0.69
N GLN A 47 -7.84 19.39 1.47
CA GLN A 47 -7.56 20.72 1.99
C GLN A 47 -7.27 21.76 0.88
N LEU A 48 -6.83 21.32 -0.31
CA LEU A 48 -6.62 22.22 -1.44
C LEU A 48 -7.94 22.81 -1.96
N ILE A 49 -9.09 22.25 -1.56
CA ILE A 49 -10.42 22.77 -1.89
C ILE A 49 -10.78 23.86 -0.86
N PRO A 50 -10.82 25.14 -1.25
CA PRO A 50 -10.98 26.27 -0.33
C PRO A 50 -12.33 26.31 0.40
N THR A 51 -13.33 25.56 -0.07
CA THR A 51 -14.66 25.50 0.55
C THR A 51 -14.75 24.53 1.73
N ILE A 52 -13.74 23.66 1.93
CA ILE A 52 -13.77 22.63 2.98
C ILE A 52 -13.00 23.10 4.22
N THR A 53 -13.73 23.34 5.30
CA THR A 53 -13.12 23.68 6.60
C THR A 53 -12.73 22.41 7.37
N LYS A 54 -11.73 22.53 8.25
CA LYS A 54 -11.30 21.47 9.18
C LYS A 54 -12.47 20.80 9.91
N SER A 55 -13.47 21.59 10.34
CA SER A 55 -14.67 21.08 11.02
C SER A 55 -15.52 20.16 10.14
N ASN A 56 -15.65 20.48 8.84
CA ASN A 56 -16.39 19.64 7.89
C ASN A 56 -15.68 18.29 7.70
N LEU A 57 -14.35 18.32 7.55
CA LEU A 57 -13.56 17.10 7.39
C LEU A 57 -13.64 16.20 8.62
N LEU A 58 -13.51 16.77 9.82
CA LEU A 58 -13.64 16.03 11.08
C LEU A 58 -15.03 15.41 11.26
N MET A 59 -16.09 16.13 10.90
CA MET A 59 -17.46 15.61 10.99
C MET A 59 -17.66 14.40 10.07
N VAL A 60 -17.15 14.45 8.84
CA VAL A 60 -17.25 13.33 7.90
C VAL A 60 -16.44 12.12 8.38
N ILE A 61 -15.18 12.32 8.80
CA ILE A 61 -14.32 11.20 9.16
C ILE A 61 -14.77 10.54 10.47
N THR A 62 -15.23 11.31 11.46
CA THR A 62 -15.69 10.75 12.75
C THR A 62 -16.95 9.89 12.65
N ASN A 63 -17.69 9.98 11.54
CA ASN A 63 -18.83 9.12 11.22
C ASN A 63 -18.41 7.81 10.52
N ILE A 64 -17.27 7.81 9.83
CA ILE A 64 -16.78 6.65 9.05
C ILE A 64 -15.82 5.80 9.91
N VAL A 65 -15.06 6.44 10.79
CA VAL A 65 -13.97 5.82 11.54
C VAL A 65 -14.45 5.33 12.91
N PRO A 66 -14.12 4.09 13.30
CA PRO A 66 -14.52 3.52 14.58
C PRO A 66 -13.88 4.27 15.75
N ALA A 67 -14.52 4.23 16.93
CA ALA A 67 -14.18 5.07 18.09
C ALA A 67 -12.70 4.97 18.52
N ASN A 68 -12.12 3.77 18.42
CA ASN A 68 -10.72 3.48 18.75
C ASN A 68 -9.69 4.16 17.83
N LEU A 69 -10.09 4.57 16.62
CA LEU A 69 -9.22 5.22 15.64
C LEU A 69 -9.45 6.73 15.56
N LYS A 70 -10.43 7.27 16.29
CA LYS A 70 -10.77 8.71 16.24
C LYS A 70 -9.60 9.59 16.67
N SER A 71 -8.91 9.26 17.77
CA SER A 71 -7.77 10.07 18.26
C SER A 71 -6.64 10.17 17.23
N LEU A 72 -6.35 9.05 16.55
CA LEU A 72 -5.34 8.99 15.48
C LEU A 72 -5.74 9.89 14.30
N VAL A 73 -6.99 9.81 13.87
CA VAL A 73 -7.52 10.69 12.80
C VAL A 73 -7.46 12.15 13.20
N PHE A 74 -7.90 12.50 14.41
CA PHE A 74 -7.84 13.87 14.91
C PHE A 74 -6.41 14.41 14.84
N GLY A 75 -5.42 13.62 15.29
CA GLY A 75 -4.01 14.00 15.20
C GLY A 75 -3.53 14.22 13.77
N ILE A 76 -3.95 13.37 12.83
CA ILE A 76 -3.59 13.53 11.41
C ILE A 76 -4.23 14.79 10.82
N VAL A 77 -5.52 15.01 11.05
CA VAL A 77 -6.23 16.18 10.53
C VAL A 77 -5.66 17.46 11.15
N GLU A 78 -5.37 17.47 12.45
CA GLU A 78 -4.67 18.57 13.11
C GLU A 78 -3.33 18.86 12.43
N ASN A 79 -2.53 17.82 12.16
CA ASN A 79 -1.21 17.95 11.55
C ASN A 79 -1.28 18.54 10.13
N ILE A 80 -2.29 18.12 9.34
CA ILE A 80 -2.54 18.64 7.98
C ILE A 80 -2.88 20.14 8.00
N TYR A 81 -3.66 20.60 8.98
CA TYR A 81 -4.10 22.00 9.05
C TYR A 81 -3.13 22.92 9.80
N THR A 82 -2.26 22.39 10.67
CA THR A 82 -1.28 23.18 11.44
C THR A 82 0.07 23.32 10.73
N ASN A 83 0.51 22.31 9.99
CA ASN A 83 1.73 22.39 9.18
C ASN A 83 1.43 22.93 7.79
N SER A 84 2.46 23.42 7.09
CA SER A 84 2.34 23.84 5.70
C SER A 84 1.74 22.70 4.84
N PRO A 85 0.58 22.90 4.19
CA PRO A 85 -0.10 21.85 3.41
C PRO A 85 0.81 21.21 2.37
N ALA A 86 1.69 22.01 1.74
CA ALA A 86 2.67 21.55 0.76
C ALA A 86 3.71 20.56 1.35
N THR A 87 4.13 20.76 2.60
CA THR A 87 5.09 19.87 3.28
C THR A 87 4.43 18.55 3.63
N VAL A 88 3.20 18.58 4.17
CA VAL A 88 2.47 17.36 4.50
C VAL A 88 2.13 16.57 3.24
N LEU A 89 1.66 17.23 2.18
CA LEU A 89 1.41 16.61 0.87
C LEU A 89 2.65 15.92 0.30
N SER A 90 3.79 16.62 0.27
CA SER A 90 5.02 16.08 -0.32
C SER A 90 5.58 14.89 0.47
N VAL A 91 5.65 15.00 1.80
CA VAL A 91 6.15 13.90 2.66
C VAL A 91 5.25 12.68 2.56
N THR A 92 3.93 12.87 2.62
CA THR A 92 2.98 11.75 2.55
C THR A 92 2.93 11.12 1.16
N ALA A 93 3.08 11.91 0.08
CA ALA A 93 3.22 11.39 -1.28
C ALA A 93 4.46 10.51 -1.43
N ILE A 94 5.62 10.96 -0.95
CA ILE A 94 6.87 10.17 -1.00
C ILE A 94 6.71 8.88 -0.21
N ALA A 95 6.15 8.94 1.00
CA ALA A 95 5.91 7.77 1.84
C ALA A 95 4.94 6.76 1.20
N ALA A 96 3.86 7.25 0.56
CA ALA A 96 2.89 6.43 -0.14
C ALA A 96 3.52 5.74 -1.35
N ILE A 97 4.25 6.49 -2.19
CA ILE A 97 4.94 5.96 -3.37
C ILE A 97 5.99 4.93 -2.96
N TRP A 98 6.78 5.20 -1.92
CA TRP A 98 7.80 4.27 -1.44
C TRP A 98 7.18 2.96 -0.95
N SER A 99 6.14 3.04 -0.13
CA SER A 99 5.45 1.87 0.41
C SER A 99 4.77 1.05 -0.70
N ALA A 100 4.09 1.71 -1.64
CA ALA A 100 3.47 1.06 -2.79
C ALA A 100 4.51 0.38 -3.71
N SER A 101 5.65 1.03 -3.92
CA SER A 101 6.76 0.47 -4.72
C SER A 101 7.31 -0.81 -4.12
N ARG A 102 7.39 -0.91 -2.78
CA ARG A 102 7.82 -2.12 -2.07
C ARG A 102 6.80 -3.25 -2.22
N GLY A 103 5.50 -2.95 -2.16
CA GLY A 103 4.44 -3.91 -2.45
C GLY A 103 4.53 -4.44 -3.88
N MET A 104 4.63 -3.54 -4.86
CA MET A 104 4.76 -3.91 -6.28
C MET A 104 6.02 -4.73 -6.57
N LEU A 105 7.15 -4.40 -5.94
CA LEU A 105 8.38 -5.19 -6.05
C LEU A 105 8.21 -6.62 -5.53
N SER A 106 7.36 -6.82 -4.52
CA SER A 106 7.07 -8.15 -3.96
C SER A 106 6.26 -8.99 -4.95
N ILE A 107 5.27 -8.36 -5.61
CA ILE A 107 4.50 -8.97 -6.70
C ILE A 107 5.41 -9.31 -7.88
N GLU A 108 6.27 -8.36 -8.30
CA GLU A 108 7.25 -8.57 -9.38
C GLU A 108 8.13 -9.79 -9.10
N ARG A 109 8.66 -9.89 -7.87
CA ARG A 109 9.49 -11.03 -7.44
C ARG A 109 8.72 -12.35 -7.45
N GLY A 110 7.48 -12.35 -6.98
CA GLY A 110 6.61 -13.53 -7.04
C GLY A 110 6.37 -13.99 -8.48
N LEU A 111 5.99 -13.07 -9.38
CA LEU A 111 5.80 -13.39 -10.80
C LEU A 111 7.09 -13.88 -11.46
N ASN A 112 8.20 -13.21 -11.21
CA ASN A 112 9.52 -13.62 -11.69
C ASN A 112 9.90 -15.03 -11.22
N ARG A 113 9.53 -15.42 -9.99
CA ARG A 113 9.72 -16.78 -9.46
C ARG A 113 8.89 -17.79 -10.25
N VAL A 114 7.61 -17.52 -10.48
CA VAL A 114 6.68 -18.40 -11.22
C VAL A 114 7.14 -18.64 -12.65
N PHE A 115 7.66 -17.61 -13.31
CA PHE A 115 8.16 -17.71 -14.69
C PHE A 115 9.62 -18.18 -14.77
N GLY A 116 10.27 -18.53 -13.65
CA GLY A 116 11.67 -18.98 -13.62
C GLY A 116 12.68 -17.88 -13.97
N LYS A 117 12.25 -16.63 -14.10
CA LYS A 117 13.11 -15.48 -14.41
C LYS A 117 13.70 -14.92 -13.12
N ARG A 118 14.80 -15.51 -12.63
CA ARG A 118 15.58 -14.88 -11.56
C ARG A 118 16.32 -13.64 -12.09
N LYS A 119 15.64 -12.50 -12.20
CA LYS A 119 16.33 -11.22 -12.45
C LYS A 119 17.23 -10.91 -11.24
N LYS A 120 18.55 -11.07 -11.40
CA LYS A 120 19.54 -10.40 -10.53
C LYS A 120 19.48 -8.92 -10.84
N ARG A 121 18.58 -8.19 -10.17
CA ARG A 121 18.47 -6.75 -10.35
C ARG A 121 19.63 -6.07 -9.63
N ASN A 122 20.70 -5.81 -10.36
CA ASN A 122 21.74 -4.89 -9.90
C ASN A 122 21.14 -3.47 -10.04
N TYR A 123 20.91 -2.77 -8.93
CA TYR A 123 20.25 -1.45 -8.94
C TYR A 123 21.04 -0.38 -9.71
N VAL A 124 22.33 -0.62 -9.96
CA VAL A 124 23.25 0.30 -10.66
C VAL A 124 23.54 -0.15 -12.09
N VAL A 125 23.50 -1.45 -12.38
CA VAL A 125 23.86 -1.99 -13.70
C VAL A 125 22.75 -2.92 -14.18
N THR A 126 21.85 -2.35 -14.97
CA THR A 126 21.00 -3.13 -15.87
C THR A 126 21.64 -3.00 -17.25
N ARG A 127 22.49 -3.98 -17.62
CA ARG A 127 22.85 -4.19 -19.02
C ARG A 127 21.92 -5.24 -19.60
#